data_AF-N2B8C5-F1
#
_entry.id   AF-N2B8C5-F1
#
_cell.length_a   1.000
_cell.length_b   1.000
_cell.length_c   1.000
_cell.angle_alpha   90.00
_cell.angle_beta   90.00
_cell.angle_gamma   90.00
#
_symmetry.space_group_name_H-M   'P 1'
#
loop_
_entity.id
_entity.type
_entity.pdbx_description
1 polymer ?
#
loop_
_entity_poly.entity_id
_entity_poly.type
_entity_poly.pdbx_seq_one_letter_code
_entity_poly.pdbx_strand_id
1 'polypeptide(L)'
;MMLYTWKDIERKLLLNKDKWHGAISDTEIYTDEIIIYLKEAQSEEGAKKILREIFGKKYDGEKILLDLPAESLGVLFESDENEENDNVVTPLFRNVLYQKTAYFNELIEKELPGVPVLAFHSYKGGVGRTLSLLAFVKAWSELNNLKNTKKLLVIDADVEAPGITWLTMNQEETAFSFLDLLEVTQEKDNADEITNLIADKVLELTVKIETERGRAEHIVLPTYRYVEQLLDMYASPESLAISYNKKYMLAEVLSKLGKKVNAGLVLIDLRAGLSEFSAPLLFDPRVKKYVVTSTSYQSVKGTEILLQQLNKGLPLNENSKIPEVLLTMVQNGMNTDEIISELAAVYHPNIAESDDSITDNIVTELPFASELVHLETLPKIMANLSGRDFYKNICEIVKNSYLVSKETKSDSLKISRNKVINNIHEFAANQIAAEGDGTFEVLMTESIQNLIRKYKNSIPNTVIMGAKGAGKTFLYREILRGSILGKVC
;
A
#
# COMPACT_ATOMS: atom_id res chain seq x y z
N MET A 1 21.05 -11.34 -22.58
CA MET A 1 19.61 -11.37 -22.93
C MET A 1 19.46 -11.85 -24.36
N MET A 2 18.64 -12.87 -24.58
CA MET A 2 18.20 -13.26 -25.93
C MET A 2 17.22 -12.18 -26.44
N LEU A 3 17.20 -11.94 -27.76
CA LEU A 3 16.36 -10.98 -28.45
C LEU A 3 15.44 -11.79 -29.37
N TYR A 4 14.24 -12.14 -28.90
CA TYR A 4 13.28 -12.88 -29.72
C TYR A 4 12.32 -11.96 -30.46
N THR A 5 12.07 -10.76 -29.94
CA THR A 5 11.11 -9.82 -30.51
C THR A 5 11.65 -8.39 -30.48
N TRP A 6 11.02 -7.50 -31.26
CA TRP A 6 11.24 -6.06 -31.18
C TRP A 6 11.10 -5.50 -29.76
N LYS A 7 10.17 -6.07 -28.96
CA LYS A 7 10.01 -5.72 -27.55
C LYS A 7 11.23 -6.08 -26.70
N ASP A 8 11.98 -7.13 -27.02
CA ASP A 8 13.22 -7.42 -26.29
C ASP A 8 14.31 -6.39 -26.61
N ILE A 9 14.31 -5.85 -27.83
CA ILE A 9 15.20 -4.74 -28.19
C ILE A 9 14.84 -3.48 -27.39
N GLU A 10 13.55 -3.12 -27.34
CA GLU A 10 13.03 -2.01 -26.53
C GLU A 10 13.42 -2.16 -25.07
N ARG A 11 13.14 -3.31 -24.46
CA ARG A 11 13.51 -3.60 -23.06
C ARG A 11 15.01 -3.44 -22.84
N LYS A 12 15.85 -3.90 -23.78
CA LYS A 12 17.30 -3.82 -23.65
C LYS A 12 17.80 -2.38 -23.73
N LEU A 13 17.22 -1.56 -24.61
CA LEU A 13 17.49 -0.14 -24.68
C LEU A 13 17.07 0.54 -23.38
N LEU A 14 15.84 0.35 -22.91
CA LEU A 14 15.32 0.97 -21.70
C LEU A 14 16.11 0.58 -20.44
N LEU A 15 16.50 -0.69 -20.30
CA LEU A 15 17.39 -1.16 -19.21
C LEU A 15 18.79 -0.54 -19.24
N ASN A 16 19.20 0.02 -20.38
CA ASN A 16 20.48 0.70 -20.56
C ASN A 16 20.29 2.20 -20.84
N LYS A 17 19.16 2.83 -20.44
CA LYS A 17 18.88 4.26 -20.67
C LYS A 17 20.03 5.16 -20.20
N ASP A 18 20.64 4.86 -19.06
CA ASP A 18 21.82 5.57 -18.52
C ASP A 18 23.03 5.62 -19.49
N LYS A 19 23.15 4.65 -20.42
CA LYS A 19 24.26 4.58 -21.38
C LYS A 19 24.05 5.42 -22.62
N TRP A 20 22.79 5.65 -23.02
CA TRP A 20 22.47 6.28 -24.30
C TRP A 20 21.81 7.64 -24.17
N HIS A 21 21.13 7.94 -23.05
CA HIS A 21 20.36 9.17 -22.88
C HIS A 21 21.21 10.46 -22.95
N GLY A 22 22.53 10.37 -22.80
CA GLY A 22 23.45 11.49 -23.04
C GLY A 22 23.65 11.85 -24.52
N ALA A 23 23.40 10.93 -25.45
CA ALA A 23 23.67 11.09 -26.88
C ALA A 23 22.44 10.88 -27.78
N ILE A 24 21.53 10.00 -27.38
CA ILE A 24 20.26 9.69 -28.04
C ILE A 24 19.16 10.40 -27.22
N SER A 25 18.28 11.15 -27.88
CA SER A 25 17.13 11.81 -27.24
C SER A 25 16.06 10.78 -26.91
N ASP A 26 15.58 10.07 -27.93
CA ASP A 26 14.52 9.07 -27.79
C ASP A 26 14.71 7.89 -28.77
N THR A 27 13.93 6.83 -28.58
CA THR A 27 13.91 5.65 -29.43
C THR A 27 12.48 5.20 -29.70
N GLU A 28 12.09 5.16 -30.97
CA GLU A 28 10.83 4.53 -31.40
C GLU A 28 11.11 3.16 -32.01
N ILE A 29 10.31 2.16 -31.64
CA ILE A 29 10.58 0.77 -32.01
C ILE A 29 9.30 0.16 -32.57
N TYR A 30 9.37 -0.19 -33.84
CA TYR A 30 8.34 -0.86 -34.60
C TYR A 30 8.67 -2.34 -34.78
N THR A 31 7.81 -3.08 -35.46
CA THR A 31 7.98 -4.53 -35.66
C THR A 31 9.16 -4.88 -36.58
N ASP A 32 9.53 -3.97 -37.48
CA ASP A 32 10.51 -4.15 -38.55
C ASP A 32 11.66 -3.13 -38.49
N GLU A 33 11.48 -2.02 -37.79
CA GLU A 33 12.49 -0.97 -37.69
C GLU A 33 12.56 -0.31 -36.31
N ILE A 34 13.67 0.39 -36.09
CA ILE A 34 13.97 1.18 -34.91
C ILE A 34 14.42 2.55 -35.38
N ILE A 35 13.78 3.60 -34.89
CA ILE A 35 14.16 4.97 -35.13
C ILE A 35 14.90 5.47 -33.89
N ILE A 36 16.15 5.88 -34.07
CA ILE A 36 17.00 6.45 -33.02
C ILE A 36 17.08 7.95 -33.25
N TYR A 37 16.53 8.70 -32.32
CA TYR A 37 16.57 10.16 -32.38
C TYR A 37 17.86 10.67 -31.73
N LEU A 38 18.63 11.45 -32.48
CA LEU A 38 19.93 12.01 -32.08
C LEU A 38 19.75 13.43 -31.54
N LYS A 39 20.48 13.75 -30.47
CA LYS A 39 20.61 15.13 -29.99
C LYS A 39 21.46 15.95 -30.97
N GLU A 40 21.14 17.24 -31.17
CA GLU A 40 21.76 18.13 -32.18
C GLU A 40 23.31 18.09 -32.28
N ALA A 41 24.00 17.81 -31.17
CA ALA A 41 25.47 17.79 -31.10
C ALA A 41 26.12 16.42 -31.36
N GLN A 42 25.33 15.37 -31.68
CA GLN A 42 25.82 14.00 -31.74
C GLN A 42 25.85 13.45 -33.16
N SER A 43 26.89 12.68 -33.47
CA SER A 43 27.00 11.99 -34.77
C SER A 43 26.37 10.61 -34.71
N GLU A 44 25.85 10.15 -35.86
CA GLU A 44 25.40 8.76 -36.02
C GLU A 44 26.45 7.76 -35.54
N GLU A 45 27.73 8.01 -35.81
CA GLU A 45 28.82 7.12 -35.42
C GLU A 45 28.93 6.96 -33.89
N GLY A 46 28.61 8.02 -33.13
CA GLY A 46 28.52 7.97 -31.67
C GLY A 46 27.39 7.04 -31.21
N ALA A 47 26.20 7.20 -31.79
CA ALA A 47 25.05 6.34 -31.50
C ALA A 47 25.30 4.88 -31.90
N LYS A 48 25.90 4.63 -33.08
CA LYS A 48 26.31 3.28 -33.52
C LYS A 48 27.26 2.62 -32.52
N LYS A 49 28.21 3.37 -31.95
CA LYS A 49 29.11 2.86 -30.91
C LYS A 49 28.36 2.44 -29.64
N ILE A 50 27.40 3.25 -29.21
CA ILE A 50 26.56 2.95 -28.04
C ILE A 50 25.71 1.69 -28.30
N LEU A 51 25.08 1.60 -29.47
CA LEU A 51 24.31 0.41 -29.87
C LEU A 51 25.20 -0.83 -29.95
N ARG A 52 26.43 -0.73 -30.46
CA ARG A 52 27.41 -1.83 -30.43
C ARG A 52 27.77 -2.25 -29.00
N GLU A 53 27.86 -1.32 -28.06
CA GLU A 53 28.08 -1.65 -26.65
C GLU A 53 26.88 -2.40 -26.04
N ILE A 54 25.66 -1.94 -26.33
CA ILE A 54 24.42 -2.53 -25.79
C ILE A 54 24.14 -3.90 -26.41
N PHE A 55 24.21 -4.01 -27.74
CA PHE A 55 23.81 -5.20 -28.51
C PHE A 55 24.96 -6.16 -28.83
N GLY A 56 26.20 -5.70 -28.72
CA GLY A 56 27.38 -6.51 -29.03
C GLY A 56 27.36 -7.00 -30.47
N LYS A 57 27.64 -8.30 -30.66
CA LYS A 57 27.71 -8.94 -31.98
C LYS A 57 26.37 -9.01 -32.73
N LYS A 58 25.25 -8.71 -32.06
CA LYS A 58 23.91 -8.73 -32.68
C LYS A 58 23.61 -7.47 -33.48
N TYR A 59 24.43 -6.43 -33.36
CA TYR A 59 24.28 -5.20 -34.12
C TYR A 59 25.44 -5.06 -35.11
N ASP A 60 25.13 -4.97 -36.39
CA ASP A 60 26.14 -4.88 -37.47
C ASP A 60 26.46 -3.43 -37.88
N GLY A 61 25.68 -2.46 -37.42
CA GLY A 61 25.80 -1.04 -37.79
C GLY A 61 24.56 -0.50 -38.51
N GLU A 62 23.74 -1.38 -39.08
CA GLU A 62 22.51 -1.04 -39.79
C GLU A 62 21.31 -1.82 -39.25
N LYS A 63 21.52 -3.02 -38.71
CA LYS A 63 20.47 -3.92 -38.26
C LYS A 63 20.80 -4.58 -36.94
N ILE A 64 19.75 -4.89 -36.17
CA ILE A 64 19.83 -5.72 -34.97
C ILE A 64 19.25 -7.09 -35.28
N LEU A 65 20.09 -8.12 -35.18
CA LEU A 65 19.73 -9.52 -35.39
C LEU A 65 18.95 -10.08 -34.19
N LEU A 66 17.82 -10.70 -34.47
CA LEU A 66 17.07 -11.48 -33.49
C LEU A 66 17.63 -12.91 -33.41
N ASP A 67 17.34 -13.61 -32.31
CA ASP A 67 17.68 -15.03 -32.15
C ASP A 67 16.68 -15.95 -32.88
N LEU A 68 15.64 -15.39 -33.48
CA LEU A 68 14.76 -16.10 -34.41
C LEU A 68 15.40 -16.17 -35.81
N PRO A 69 15.23 -17.28 -36.55
CA PRO A 69 15.91 -17.47 -37.83
C PRO A 69 15.52 -16.39 -38.85
N ALA A 70 16.53 -15.73 -39.42
CA ALA A 70 16.40 -14.73 -40.49
C ALA A 70 15.55 -13.49 -40.15
N GLU A 71 15.36 -13.18 -38.85
CA GLU A 71 14.70 -11.95 -38.43
C GLU A 71 15.71 -10.90 -37.94
N SER A 72 15.50 -9.66 -38.37
CA SER A 72 16.32 -8.51 -37.99
C SER A 72 15.52 -7.22 -38.07
N LEU A 73 15.81 -6.26 -37.21
CA LEU A 73 15.22 -4.92 -37.29
C LEU A 73 16.22 -3.94 -37.90
N GLY A 74 15.77 -3.12 -38.85
CA GLY A 74 16.54 -1.99 -39.36
C GLY A 74 16.71 -0.89 -38.31
N VAL A 75 17.86 -0.22 -38.30
CA VAL A 75 18.12 0.93 -37.43
C VAL A 75 18.25 2.18 -38.30
N LEU A 76 17.33 3.12 -38.09
CA LEU A 76 17.30 4.43 -38.70
C LEU A 76 17.73 5.48 -37.68
N PHE A 77 18.35 6.56 -38.16
CA PHE A 77 18.76 7.68 -37.33
C PHE A 77 18.07 8.94 -37.82
N GLU A 78 17.43 9.65 -36.90
CA GLU A 78 16.76 10.92 -37.17
C GLU A 78 17.29 11.99 -36.22
N SER A 79 17.20 13.25 -36.64
CA SER A 79 17.55 14.40 -35.79
C SER A 79 16.28 14.88 -35.10
N ASP A 80 16.29 14.98 -33.78
CA ASP A 80 15.13 15.46 -33.03
C ASP A 80 15.44 16.81 -32.38
N GLU A 81 14.57 17.78 -32.66
CA GLU A 81 14.64 19.16 -32.13
C GLU A 81 13.87 19.29 -30.81
N ASN A 82 13.16 18.24 -30.35
CA ASN A 82 12.38 18.29 -29.13
C ASN A 82 13.21 17.93 -27.89
N GLU A 83 13.21 18.80 -26.89
CA GLU A 83 13.74 18.47 -25.56
C GLU A 83 12.76 17.52 -24.85
N GLU A 84 13.21 16.29 -24.53
CA GLU A 84 12.46 15.40 -23.62
C GLU A 84 12.27 16.11 -22.27
N ASN A 85 11.02 16.23 -21.85
CA ASN A 85 10.67 16.72 -20.52
C ASN A 85 10.77 15.57 -19.51
N ASP A 86 11.99 15.19 -19.15
CA ASP A 86 12.35 13.99 -18.35
C ASP A 86 11.74 13.90 -16.95
N ASN A 87 11.07 14.96 -16.46
CA ASN A 87 10.82 15.08 -15.03
C ASN A 87 9.54 14.39 -14.54
N VAL A 88 8.57 14.05 -15.41
CA VAL A 88 7.27 13.53 -14.96
C VAL A 88 7.10 12.04 -15.24
N VAL A 89 7.25 11.25 -14.18
CA VAL A 89 6.98 9.82 -14.16
C VAL A 89 5.51 9.55 -14.52
N THR A 90 5.27 8.72 -15.53
CA THR A 90 3.94 8.18 -15.81
C THR A 90 3.69 7.00 -14.86
N PRO A 91 2.62 7.00 -14.03
CA PRO A 91 2.42 6.01 -12.97
C PRO A 91 1.86 4.67 -13.51
N LEU A 92 2.63 4.03 -14.39
CA LEU A 92 2.36 2.72 -14.99
C LEU A 92 3.52 1.77 -14.71
N PHE A 93 3.24 0.47 -14.56
CA PHE A 93 4.28 -0.54 -14.29
C PHE A 93 5.34 -0.54 -15.39
N ARG A 94 4.92 -0.51 -16.66
CA ARG A 94 5.84 -0.48 -17.81
C ARG A 94 6.78 0.73 -17.82
N ASN A 95 6.34 1.87 -17.25
CA ASN A 95 7.14 3.09 -17.17
C ASN A 95 8.05 3.07 -15.94
N VAL A 96 7.52 2.71 -14.77
CA VAL A 96 8.28 2.62 -13.51
C VAL A 96 9.38 1.55 -13.56
N LEU A 97 9.17 0.46 -14.30
CA LEU A 97 10.13 -0.64 -14.42
C LEU A 97 11.54 -0.15 -14.81
N TYR A 98 11.63 0.81 -15.73
CA TYR A 98 12.89 1.31 -16.28
C TYR A 98 13.40 2.60 -15.63
N GLN A 99 12.72 3.08 -14.60
CA GLN A 99 13.10 4.30 -13.89
C GLN A 99 13.77 3.99 -12.55
N LYS A 100 14.60 4.93 -12.09
CA LYS A 100 15.26 4.88 -10.78
C LYS A 100 14.29 5.18 -9.63
N THR A 101 13.28 6.00 -9.90
CA THR A 101 12.18 6.32 -8.98
C THR A 101 10.86 5.87 -9.60
N ALA A 102 9.94 5.39 -8.76
CA ALA A 102 8.57 5.08 -9.15
C ALA A 102 7.64 6.30 -9.09
N TYR A 103 8.12 7.41 -8.55
CA TYR A 103 7.29 8.55 -8.19
C TYR A 103 7.79 9.84 -8.83
N PHE A 104 6.86 10.73 -9.14
CA PHE A 104 7.18 12.11 -9.41
C PHE A 104 7.59 12.81 -8.11
N ASN A 105 8.86 13.19 -7.99
CA ASN A 105 9.46 13.69 -6.75
C ASN A 105 8.70 14.88 -6.14
N GLU A 106 8.11 15.76 -6.96
CA GLU A 106 7.35 16.91 -6.49
C GLU A 106 6.05 16.54 -5.74
N LEU A 107 5.61 15.28 -5.79
CA LEU A 107 4.40 14.80 -5.11
C LEU A 107 4.69 14.06 -3.80
N ILE A 108 5.92 13.62 -3.54
CA ILE A 108 6.24 12.73 -2.41
C ILE A 108 5.90 13.37 -1.05
N GLU A 109 6.15 14.67 -0.91
CA GLU A 109 5.89 15.42 0.34
C GLU A 109 4.55 16.20 0.31
N LYS A 110 3.74 16.01 -0.73
CA LYS A 110 2.44 16.68 -0.86
C LYS A 110 1.34 15.75 -0.37
N GLU A 111 0.29 16.35 0.19
CA GLU A 111 -0.94 15.64 0.50
C GLU A 111 -1.93 15.77 -0.67
N LEU A 112 -2.88 14.84 -0.74
CA LEU A 112 -4.00 14.97 -1.67
C LEU A 112 -4.89 16.16 -1.29
N PRO A 113 -5.51 16.85 -2.26
CA PRO A 113 -6.24 18.10 -2.03
C PRO A 113 -7.56 17.96 -1.23
N GLY A 114 -8.05 16.74 -1.04
CA GLY A 114 -9.30 16.44 -0.35
C GLY A 114 -9.09 15.64 0.94
N VAL A 115 -9.72 14.46 1.04
CA VAL A 115 -9.54 13.52 2.15
C VAL A 115 -8.48 12.45 1.80
N PRO A 116 -7.86 11.79 2.79
CA PRO A 116 -6.89 10.73 2.51
C PRO A 116 -7.51 9.57 1.70
N VAL A 117 -6.70 9.00 0.81
CA VAL A 117 -7.05 7.88 -0.06
C VAL A 117 -6.20 6.67 0.31
N LEU A 118 -6.84 5.55 0.59
CA LEU A 118 -6.24 4.28 0.98
C LEU A 118 -6.57 3.24 -0.08
N ALA A 119 -5.54 2.66 -0.70
CA ALA A 119 -5.66 1.61 -1.69
C ALA A 119 -5.33 0.25 -1.08
N PHE A 120 -6.22 -0.73 -1.27
CA PHE A 120 -6.00 -2.12 -0.95
C PHE A 120 -5.66 -2.86 -2.25
N HIS A 121 -4.50 -3.52 -2.29
CA HIS A 121 -4.01 -4.24 -3.47
C HIS A 121 -3.45 -5.59 -3.07
N SER A 122 -3.38 -6.54 -4.00
CA SER A 122 -2.66 -7.79 -3.81
C SER A 122 -2.01 -8.24 -5.11
N TYR A 123 -0.86 -8.91 -5.04
CA TYR A 123 -0.30 -9.55 -6.23
C TYR A 123 -1.16 -10.73 -6.69
N LYS A 124 -1.62 -11.58 -5.77
CA LYS A 124 -2.43 -12.75 -6.09
C LYS A 124 -3.89 -12.52 -5.75
N GLY A 125 -4.81 -13.05 -6.58
CA GLY A 125 -6.24 -13.07 -6.28
C GLY A 125 -6.57 -14.05 -5.14
N GLY A 126 -7.67 -13.79 -4.43
CA GLY A 126 -8.17 -14.70 -3.38
C GLY A 126 -7.42 -14.66 -2.06
N VAL A 127 -6.53 -13.68 -1.84
CA VAL A 127 -5.76 -13.53 -0.58
C VAL A 127 -6.48 -12.68 0.49
N GLY A 128 -7.78 -12.40 0.32
CA GLY A 128 -8.55 -11.64 1.31
C GLY A 128 -8.43 -10.12 1.21
N ARG A 129 -8.03 -9.56 0.05
CA ARG A 129 -7.95 -8.10 -0.18
C ARG A 129 -9.26 -7.36 0.15
N THR A 130 -10.36 -7.76 -0.50
CA THR A 130 -11.69 -7.20 -0.26
C THR A 130 -12.15 -7.41 1.19
N LEU A 131 -11.83 -8.57 1.78
CA LEU A 131 -12.16 -8.87 3.17
C LEU A 131 -11.44 -7.94 4.15
N SER A 132 -10.15 -7.67 3.94
CA SER A 132 -9.37 -6.72 4.74
C SER A 132 -9.95 -5.31 4.65
N LEU A 133 -10.37 -4.87 3.45
CA LEU A 133 -11.05 -3.59 3.27
C LEU A 133 -12.38 -3.55 4.03
N LEU A 134 -13.22 -4.59 3.91
CA LEU A 134 -14.50 -4.65 4.62
C LEU A 134 -14.32 -4.70 6.15
N ALA A 135 -13.29 -5.38 6.63
CA ALA A 135 -12.92 -5.35 8.05
C ALA A 135 -12.49 -3.95 8.50
N PHE A 136 -11.78 -3.20 7.66
CA PHE A 136 -11.44 -1.80 7.92
C PHE A 136 -12.69 -0.94 8.04
N VAL A 137 -13.64 -1.09 7.10
CA VAL A 137 -14.93 -0.38 7.12
C VAL A 137 -15.69 -0.65 8.42
N LYS A 138 -15.76 -1.92 8.83
CA LYS A 138 -16.41 -2.31 10.08
C LYS A 138 -15.70 -1.72 11.31
N ALA A 139 -14.37 -1.77 11.34
CA ALA A 139 -13.56 -1.22 12.42
C ALA A 139 -13.75 0.30 12.55
N TRP A 140 -13.74 1.01 11.43
CA TRP A 140 -14.03 2.45 11.38
C TRP A 140 -15.42 2.77 11.93
N SER A 141 -16.42 1.96 11.55
CA SER A 141 -17.80 2.09 12.00
C SER A 141 -17.94 1.88 13.50
N GLU A 142 -17.26 0.87 14.04
CA GLU A 142 -17.31 0.49 15.45
C GLU A 142 -16.60 1.53 16.35
N LEU A 143 -15.49 2.09 15.88
CA LEU A 143 -14.63 2.96 16.66
C LEU A 143 -15.00 4.45 16.59
N ASN A 144 -15.67 4.92 15.53
CA ASN A 144 -16.07 6.33 15.43
C ASN A 144 -17.23 6.69 16.37
N ASN A 145 -17.03 7.73 17.18
CA ASN A 145 -18.00 8.18 18.18
C ASN A 145 -19.29 8.71 17.53
N LEU A 146 -20.42 8.18 18.00
CA LEU A 146 -21.81 8.39 17.54
C LEU A 146 -22.29 9.85 17.40
N LYS A 147 -21.50 10.85 17.78
CA LYS A 147 -21.87 12.29 17.70
C LYS A 147 -21.42 12.98 16.41
N ASN A 148 -20.44 12.43 15.68
CA ASN A 148 -19.99 12.98 14.39
C ASN A 148 -19.38 11.87 13.52
N THR A 149 -20.20 10.87 13.17
CA THR A 149 -19.77 9.69 12.39
C THR A 149 -19.51 10.10 10.94
N LYS A 150 -18.25 10.39 10.61
CA LYS A 150 -17.84 10.59 9.22
C LYS A 150 -18.05 9.30 8.42
N LYS A 151 -18.68 9.43 7.25
CA LYS A 151 -18.88 8.33 6.30
C LYS A 151 -17.54 7.88 5.73
N LEU A 152 -17.48 6.67 5.20
CA LEU A 152 -16.42 6.25 4.28
C LEU A 152 -16.95 6.32 2.86
N LEU A 153 -16.07 6.68 1.92
CA LEU A 153 -16.30 6.45 0.49
C LEU A 153 -15.50 5.21 0.09
N VAL A 154 -16.18 4.10 -0.13
CA VAL A 154 -15.59 2.84 -0.58
C VAL A 154 -15.76 2.75 -2.09
N ILE A 155 -14.71 2.39 -2.80
CA ILE A 155 -14.71 2.31 -4.26
C ILE A 155 -14.27 0.91 -4.65
N ASP A 156 -15.11 0.22 -5.42
CA ASP A 156 -14.70 -0.99 -6.12
C ASP A 156 -14.03 -0.56 -7.44
N ALA A 157 -12.72 -0.74 -7.51
CA ALA A 157 -11.92 -0.42 -8.70
C ALA A 157 -11.36 -1.70 -9.36
N ASP A 158 -11.89 -2.87 -9.00
CA ASP A 158 -11.57 -4.13 -9.66
C ASP A 158 -12.46 -4.30 -10.90
N VAL A 159 -12.03 -3.75 -12.03
CA VAL A 159 -12.78 -3.79 -13.31
C VAL A 159 -12.88 -5.19 -13.94
N GLU A 160 -12.14 -6.18 -13.43
CA GLU A 160 -12.17 -7.54 -14.00
C GLU A 160 -12.93 -8.55 -13.12
N ALA A 161 -12.96 -8.36 -11.80
CA ALA A 161 -13.73 -9.18 -10.86
C ALA A 161 -14.20 -8.33 -9.64
N PRO A 162 -15.22 -7.49 -9.82
CA PRO A 162 -15.64 -6.48 -8.83
C PRO A 162 -16.40 -7.11 -7.65
N GLY A 163 -15.67 -7.45 -6.60
CA GLY A 163 -16.20 -8.18 -5.44
C GLY A 163 -17.15 -7.37 -4.57
N ILE A 164 -16.86 -6.08 -4.34
CA ILE A 164 -17.72 -5.21 -3.50
C ILE A 164 -19.01 -4.88 -4.24
N THR A 165 -18.94 -4.66 -5.55
CA THR A 165 -20.07 -4.39 -6.43
C THR A 165 -21.09 -5.52 -6.32
N TRP A 166 -20.66 -6.79 -6.42
CA TRP A 166 -21.58 -7.92 -6.25
C TRP A 166 -22.18 -8.03 -4.85
N LEU A 167 -21.47 -7.58 -3.81
CA LEU A 167 -21.96 -7.60 -2.42
C LEU A 167 -22.95 -6.46 -2.10
N THR A 168 -22.99 -5.42 -2.93
CA THR A 168 -23.72 -4.17 -2.64
C THR A 168 -24.76 -3.80 -3.69
N MET A 169 -24.69 -4.36 -4.90
CA MET A 169 -25.73 -4.21 -5.91
C MET A 169 -27.03 -4.85 -5.45
N ASN A 170 -28.09 -4.05 -5.48
CA ASN A 170 -29.46 -4.51 -5.34
C ASN A 170 -30.03 -4.89 -6.72
N GLN A 171 -31.30 -5.32 -6.76
CA GLN A 171 -31.99 -5.60 -8.04
C GLN A 171 -32.24 -4.35 -8.89
N GLU A 172 -32.09 -3.15 -8.33
CA GLU A 172 -32.23 -1.87 -9.05
C GLU A 172 -30.87 -1.38 -9.55
N GLU A 173 -30.85 -0.86 -10.78
CA GLU A 173 -29.64 -0.28 -11.37
C GLU A 173 -29.15 0.91 -10.54
N THR A 174 -27.85 0.94 -10.28
CA THR A 174 -27.21 2.05 -9.56
C THR A 174 -27.16 3.29 -10.44
N ALA A 175 -27.27 4.48 -9.83
CA ALA A 175 -27.30 5.75 -10.58
C ALA A 175 -25.93 6.17 -11.13
N PHE A 176 -24.83 5.66 -10.58
CA PHE A 176 -23.46 6.03 -10.93
C PHE A 176 -22.45 4.93 -10.55
N SER A 177 -21.33 4.85 -11.26
CA SER A 177 -20.28 3.86 -11.05
C SER A 177 -18.86 4.43 -11.21
N PHE A 178 -17.86 3.61 -10.88
CA PHE A 178 -16.46 3.92 -11.09
C PHE A 178 -16.12 4.09 -12.58
N LEU A 179 -16.72 3.29 -13.47
CA LEU A 179 -16.52 3.47 -14.91
C LEU A 179 -17.08 4.81 -15.40
N ASP A 180 -18.27 5.23 -14.94
CA ASP A 180 -18.80 6.57 -15.26
C ASP A 180 -17.86 7.68 -14.74
N LEU A 181 -17.27 7.52 -13.55
CA LEU A 181 -16.27 8.45 -13.01
C LEU A 181 -15.05 8.56 -13.93
N LEU A 182 -14.52 7.44 -14.41
CA LEU A 182 -13.36 7.42 -15.31
C LEU A 182 -13.67 8.14 -16.62
N GLU A 183 -14.84 7.91 -17.22
CA GLU A 183 -15.28 8.56 -18.45
C GLU A 183 -15.39 10.08 -18.27
N VAL A 184 -16.06 10.53 -17.20
CA VAL A 184 -16.16 11.98 -16.89
C VAL A 184 -14.79 12.60 -16.65
N THR A 185 -13.87 11.86 -16.00
CA THR A 185 -12.49 12.32 -15.78
C THR A 185 -11.67 12.33 -17.07
N GLN A 186 -11.95 11.44 -18.02
CA GLN A 186 -11.30 11.41 -19.32
C GLN A 186 -11.68 12.65 -20.15
N GLU A 187 -12.93 13.11 -20.06
CA GLU A 187 -13.43 14.27 -20.79
C GLU A 187 -13.04 15.63 -20.19
N LYS A 188 -12.74 15.68 -18.89
CA LYS A 188 -12.54 16.94 -18.14
C LYS A 188 -11.17 17.05 -17.51
N ASP A 189 -10.66 18.27 -17.40
CA ASP A 189 -9.30 18.52 -16.90
C ASP A 189 -9.27 19.12 -15.49
N ASN A 190 -10.43 19.37 -14.88
CA ASN A 190 -10.53 20.01 -13.58
C ASN A 190 -11.26 19.13 -12.56
N ALA A 191 -10.54 18.71 -11.52
CA ALA A 191 -11.08 17.86 -10.47
C ALA A 191 -12.23 18.51 -9.65
N ASP A 192 -12.25 19.83 -9.47
CA ASP A 192 -13.37 20.50 -8.80
C ASP A 192 -14.64 20.51 -9.66
N GLU A 193 -14.50 20.70 -10.98
CA GLU A 193 -15.63 20.59 -11.91
C GLU A 193 -16.21 19.18 -11.91
N ILE A 194 -15.34 18.16 -12.08
CA ILE A 194 -15.72 16.75 -12.08
C ILE A 194 -16.48 16.40 -10.79
N THR A 195 -15.91 16.73 -9.63
CA THR A 195 -16.52 16.37 -8.34
C THR A 195 -17.83 17.10 -8.08
N ASN A 196 -17.99 18.35 -8.54
CA ASN A 196 -19.26 19.07 -8.44
C ASN A 196 -20.38 18.44 -9.29
N LEU A 197 -20.04 17.87 -10.45
CA LEU A 197 -21.02 17.25 -11.35
C LEU A 197 -21.56 15.92 -10.82
N ILE A 198 -20.73 15.14 -10.12
CA ILE A 198 -21.04 13.75 -9.78
C ILE A 198 -21.43 13.54 -8.32
N ALA A 199 -21.11 14.48 -7.42
CA ALA A 199 -21.25 14.28 -5.97
C ALA A 199 -22.68 13.90 -5.54
N ASP A 200 -23.70 14.53 -6.12
CA ASP A 200 -25.09 14.23 -5.79
C ASP A 200 -25.47 12.79 -6.13
N LYS A 201 -25.00 12.29 -7.29
CA LYS A 201 -25.22 10.89 -7.70
C LYS A 201 -24.49 9.90 -6.79
N VAL A 202 -23.27 10.25 -6.37
CA VAL A 202 -22.47 9.41 -5.47
C VAL A 202 -23.06 9.36 -4.06
N LEU A 203 -23.68 10.45 -3.58
CA LEU A 203 -24.33 10.50 -2.28
C LEU A 203 -25.52 9.54 -2.14
N GLU A 204 -26.17 9.17 -3.25
CA GLU A 204 -27.29 8.22 -3.28
C GLU A 204 -26.83 6.76 -3.08
N LEU A 205 -25.55 6.46 -3.31
CA LEU A 205 -24.99 5.11 -3.28
C LEU A 205 -24.66 4.63 -1.86
N THR A 206 -25.67 4.64 -0.98
CA THR A 206 -25.49 4.34 0.44
C THR A 206 -25.61 2.85 0.76
N VAL A 207 -24.75 2.37 1.67
CA VAL A 207 -24.77 1.01 2.21
C VAL A 207 -24.72 1.07 3.73
N LYS A 208 -25.47 0.18 4.39
CA LYS A 208 -25.51 0.05 5.85
C LYS A 208 -24.66 -1.12 6.31
N ILE A 209 -23.72 -0.83 7.21
CA ILE A 209 -22.84 -1.81 7.83
C ILE A 209 -23.32 -2.09 9.25
N GLU A 210 -23.53 -3.36 9.57
CA GLU A 210 -23.87 -3.80 10.92
C GLU A 210 -22.61 -3.93 11.77
N THR A 211 -22.65 -3.34 12.95
CA THR A 211 -21.59 -3.38 13.96
C THR A 211 -22.15 -3.81 15.31
N GLU A 212 -21.28 -3.97 16.30
CA GLU A 212 -21.70 -4.36 17.65
C GLU A 212 -22.44 -3.19 18.35
N ARG A 213 -22.15 -1.95 17.96
CA ARG A 213 -22.79 -0.72 18.47
C ARG A 213 -24.01 -0.26 17.70
N GLY A 214 -24.36 -0.90 16.57
CA GLY A 214 -25.55 -0.56 15.79
C GLY A 214 -25.32 -0.64 14.28
N ARG A 215 -25.85 0.34 13.54
CA ARG A 215 -25.70 0.42 12.08
C ARG A 215 -25.01 1.72 11.70
N ALA A 216 -23.95 1.60 10.91
CA ALA A 216 -23.26 2.75 10.31
C ALA A 216 -23.59 2.84 8.81
N GLU A 217 -23.77 4.06 8.31
CA GLU A 217 -24.03 4.31 6.89
C GLU A 217 -22.77 4.82 6.20
N HIS A 218 -22.45 4.22 5.06
CA HIS A 218 -21.31 4.56 4.22
C HIS A 218 -21.73 4.67 2.77
N ILE A 219 -20.82 5.14 1.92
CA ILE A 219 -21.04 5.29 0.49
C ILE A 219 -20.18 4.23 -0.22
N VAL A 220 -20.76 3.49 -1.15
CA VAL A 220 -20.06 2.49 -1.97
C VAL A 220 -20.26 2.84 -3.43
N LEU A 221 -19.17 3.21 -4.10
CA LEU A 221 -19.14 3.40 -5.55
C LEU A 221 -18.87 2.03 -6.21
N PRO A 222 -19.85 1.42 -6.89
CA PRO A 222 -19.66 0.16 -7.58
C PRO A 222 -18.80 0.36 -8.83
N THR A 223 -18.23 -0.72 -9.36
CA THR A 223 -17.41 -0.69 -10.56
C THR A 223 -18.22 -0.26 -11.79
N TYR A 224 -19.41 -0.83 -11.99
CA TYR A 224 -20.30 -0.60 -13.13
C TYR A 224 -21.77 -0.46 -12.68
N ARG A 225 -22.65 0.06 -13.55
CA ARG A 225 -24.11 0.13 -13.31
C ARG A 225 -24.88 -1.05 -13.88
N TYR A 226 -24.54 -1.47 -15.09
CA TYR A 226 -25.09 -2.61 -15.82
C TYR A 226 -23.95 -3.36 -16.55
N VAL A 227 -24.16 -4.63 -16.87
CA VAL A 227 -23.07 -5.53 -17.31
C VAL A 227 -22.43 -5.08 -18.63
N GLU A 228 -23.19 -4.52 -19.56
CA GLU A 228 -22.69 -4.03 -20.84
C GLU A 228 -21.66 -2.92 -20.64
N GLN A 229 -21.80 -2.08 -19.61
CA GLN A 229 -20.79 -1.06 -19.28
C GLN A 229 -19.45 -1.70 -18.88
N LEU A 230 -19.48 -2.84 -18.20
CA LEU A 230 -18.26 -3.58 -17.84
C LEU A 230 -17.62 -4.24 -19.07
N LEU A 231 -18.44 -4.73 -20.01
CA LEU A 231 -17.97 -5.43 -21.20
C LEU A 231 -17.49 -4.47 -22.32
N ASP A 232 -17.99 -3.23 -22.33
CA ASP A 232 -17.68 -2.18 -23.31
C ASP A 232 -17.04 -0.96 -22.61
N MET A 233 -15.87 -1.18 -22.01
CA MET A 233 -15.14 -0.12 -21.32
C MET A 233 -14.55 0.90 -22.30
N TYR A 234 -14.96 2.18 -22.18
CA TYR A 234 -14.38 3.29 -22.94
C TYR A 234 -13.12 3.87 -22.28
N ALA A 235 -13.16 4.07 -20.96
CA ALA A 235 -12.08 4.67 -20.19
C ALA A 235 -11.52 3.71 -19.13
N SER A 236 -10.21 3.80 -18.89
CA SER A 236 -9.50 3.04 -17.86
C SER A 236 -8.54 3.92 -17.07
N PRO A 237 -8.13 3.51 -15.85
CA PRO A 237 -7.09 4.22 -15.11
C PRO A 237 -5.80 4.38 -15.94
N GLU A 238 -5.43 3.35 -16.72
CA GLU A 238 -4.26 3.41 -17.62
C GLU A 238 -4.41 4.52 -18.67
N SER A 239 -5.57 4.60 -19.34
CA SER A 239 -5.82 5.63 -20.36
C SER A 239 -5.77 7.05 -19.79
N LEU A 240 -6.24 7.25 -18.55
CA LEU A 240 -6.12 8.52 -17.84
C LEU A 240 -4.67 8.87 -17.55
N ALA A 241 -3.86 7.90 -17.10
CA ALA A 241 -2.47 8.14 -16.76
C ALA A 241 -1.62 8.51 -17.99
N ILE A 242 -1.96 7.98 -19.18
CA ILE A 242 -1.29 8.31 -20.44
C ILE A 242 -1.71 9.70 -20.95
N SER A 243 -2.94 10.13 -20.62
CA SER A 243 -3.49 11.39 -21.09
C SER A 243 -2.70 12.61 -20.58
N TYR A 244 -2.53 13.60 -21.47
CA TYR A 244 -1.79 14.82 -21.17
C TYR A 244 -2.36 15.52 -19.92
N ASN A 245 -1.49 15.92 -18.99
CA ASN A 245 -1.84 16.55 -17.70
C ASN A 245 -2.77 15.75 -16.77
N LYS A 246 -2.99 14.45 -17.02
CA LYS A 246 -3.88 13.61 -16.19
C LYS A 246 -3.18 12.47 -15.43
N LYS A 247 -1.86 12.34 -15.57
CA LYS A 247 -1.01 11.31 -14.93
C LYS A 247 -1.43 10.95 -13.49
N TYR A 248 -1.69 11.97 -12.66
CA TYR A 248 -2.06 11.81 -11.23
C TYR A 248 -3.46 12.32 -10.88
N MET A 249 -4.30 12.59 -11.87
CA MET A 249 -5.61 13.23 -11.69
C MET A 249 -6.62 12.33 -10.97
N LEU A 250 -6.55 11.01 -11.21
CA LEU A 250 -7.50 10.07 -10.62
C LEU A 250 -7.49 10.14 -9.08
N ALA A 251 -6.32 10.12 -8.45
CA ALA A 251 -6.20 10.22 -7.00
C ALA A 251 -6.75 11.56 -6.45
N GLU A 252 -6.54 12.66 -7.19
CA GLU A 252 -7.04 13.99 -6.81
C GLU A 252 -8.57 14.08 -6.89
N VAL A 253 -9.16 13.56 -7.97
CA VAL A 253 -10.62 13.47 -8.14
C VAL A 253 -11.23 12.66 -7.01
N LEU A 254 -10.68 11.48 -6.71
CA LEU A 254 -11.17 10.62 -5.64
C LEU A 254 -11.08 11.29 -4.27
N SER A 255 -9.94 11.91 -3.97
CA SER A 255 -9.73 12.64 -2.72
C SER A 255 -10.72 13.80 -2.55
N LYS A 256 -10.91 14.61 -3.60
CA LYS A 256 -11.86 15.74 -3.59
C LYS A 256 -13.30 15.26 -3.54
N LEU A 257 -13.64 14.18 -4.23
CA LEU A 257 -14.97 13.56 -4.16
C LEU A 257 -15.28 13.14 -2.73
N GLY A 258 -14.36 12.45 -2.06
CA GLY A 258 -14.49 12.07 -0.65
C GLY A 258 -14.76 13.28 0.25
N LYS A 259 -14.04 14.39 0.05
CA LYS A 259 -14.30 15.65 0.78
C LYS A 259 -15.70 16.21 0.50
N LYS A 260 -16.12 16.20 -0.78
CA LYS A 260 -17.40 16.75 -1.23
C LYS A 260 -18.59 15.97 -0.66
N VAL A 261 -18.48 14.66 -0.54
CA VAL A 261 -19.52 13.78 0.05
C VAL A 261 -19.39 13.63 1.58
N ASN A 262 -18.57 14.47 2.22
CA ASN A 262 -18.32 14.47 3.67
C ASN A 262 -17.83 13.11 4.22
N ALA A 263 -17.03 12.39 3.43
CA ALA A 263 -16.33 11.20 3.89
C ALA A 263 -15.13 11.58 4.78
N GLY A 264 -14.73 10.69 5.68
CA GLY A 264 -13.49 10.81 6.46
C GLY A 264 -12.28 10.30 5.70
N LEU A 265 -12.47 9.25 4.89
CA LEU A 265 -11.45 8.57 4.09
C LEU A 265 -12.10 8.04 2.80
N VAL A 266 -11.28 7.86 1.77
CA VAL A 266 -11.60 7.03 0.59
C VAL A 266 -10.86 5.71 0.69
N LEU A 267 -11.58 4.59 0.57
CA LEU A 267 -11.01 3.25 0.51
C LEU A 267 -11.21 2.69 -0.89
N ILE A 268 -10.17 2.12 -1.51
CA ILE A 268 -10.24 1.62 -2.88
C ILE A 268 -9.84 0.15 -2.89
N ASP A 269 -10.70 -0.71 -3.42
CA ASP A 269 -10.38 -2.11 -3.73
C ASP A 269 -9.78 -2.21 -5.13
N LEU A 270 -8.46 -2.33 -5.24
CA LEU A 270 -7.77 -2.36 -6.54
C LEU A 270 -7.64 -3.77 -7.10
N ARG A 271 -7.66 -3.91 -8.43
CA ARG A 271 -7.42 -5.18 -9.13
C ARG A 271 -6.10 -5.85 -8.70
N ALA A 272 -6.13 -7.17 -8.54
CA ALA A 272 -4.96 -7.96 -8.17
C ALA A 272 -3.98 -8.14 -9.33
N GLY A 273 -2.72 -8.45 -9.01
CA GLY A 273 -1.66 -8.64 -9.99
C GLY A 273 -0.99 -7.34 -10.40
N LEU A 274 -0.08 -7.44 -11.36
CA LEU A 274 0.65 -6.31 -11.95
C LEU A 274 -0.16 -5.72 -13.12
N SER A 275 -1.41 -5.33 -12.81
CA SER A 275 -2.34 -4.75 -13.79
C SER A 275 -2.15 -3.23 -13.88
N GLU A 276 -2.10 -2.71 -15.11
CA GLU A 276 -2.03 -1.26 -15.37
C GLU A 276 -3.31 -0.53 -14.92
N PHE A 277 -4.42 -1.23 -14.66
CA PHE A 277 -5.61 -0.63 -14.05
C PHE A 277 -5.37 -0.17 -12.60
N SER A 278 -4.47 -0.84 -11.87
CA SER A 278 -4.14 -0.48 -10.48
C SER A 278 -2.99 0.52 -10.39
N ALA A 279 -2.13 0.56 -11.42
CA ALA A 279 -0.86 1.30 -11.40
C ALA A 279 -0.99 2.80 -11.09
N PRO A 280 -1.97 3.56 -11.64
CA PRO A 280 -2.07 4.99 -11.39
C PRO A 280 -2.27 5.35 -9.92
N LEU A 281 -2.98 4.51 -9.17
CA LEU A 281 -3.22 4.70 -7.73
C LEU A 281 -2.09 4.10 -6.88
N LEU A 282 -1.45 3.03 -7.35
CA LEU A 282 -0.29 2.41 -6.70
C LEU A 282 0.96 3.31 -6.76
N PHE A 283 1.19 3.99 -7.88
CA PHE A 283 2.37 4.83 -8.09
C PHE A 283 2.10 6.34 -7.88
N ASP A 284 0.95 6.71 -7.30
CA ASP A 284 0.78 8.05 -6.72
C ASP A 284 1.34 8.04 -5.28
N PRO A 285 2.39 8.80 -4.96
CA PRO A 285 3.04 8.73 -3.63
C PRO A 285 2.14 9.23 -2.50
N ARG A 286 1.06 9.96 -2.82
CA ARG A 286 0.15 10.58 -1.87
C ARG A 286 -0.96 9.62 -1.41
N VAL A 287 -1.14 8.49 -2.10
CA VAL A 287 -2.07 7.41 -1.75
C VAL A 287 -1.41 6.48 -0.72
N LYS A 288 -2.11 6.10 0.35
CA LYS A 288 -1.65 5.07 1.30
C LYS A 288 -1.96 3.68 0.76
N LYS A 289 -1.01 2.73 0.85
CA LYS A 289 -1.17 1.37 0.32
C LYS A 289 -1.20 0.34 1.43
N TYR A 290 -2.20 -0.52 1.38
CA TYR A 290 -2.26 -1.80 2.09
C TYR A 290 -2.10 -2.93 1.07
N VAL A 291 -0.94 -3.57 1.09
CA VAL A 291 -0.59 -4.69 0.21
C VAL A 291 -0.94 -5.99 0.93
N VAL A 292 -2.02 -6.62 0.49
CA VAL A 292 -2.53 -7.86 1.07
C VAL A 292 -1.85 -9.05 0.40
N THR A 293 -1.28 -9.92 1.21
CA THR A 293 -0.61 -11.15 0.75
C THR A 293 -1.02 -12.33 1.63
N SER A 294 -0.71 -13.55 1.19
CA SER A 294 -0.93 -14.76 1.98
C SER A 294 0.39 -15.48 2.22
N THR A 295 0.38 -16.48 3.11
CA THR A 295 1.54 -17.31 3.42
C THR A 295 1.99 -18.23 2.27
N SER A 296 1.31 -18.21 1.12
CA SER A 296 1.71 -19.02 -0.03
C SER A 296 2.92 -18.43 -0.73
N TYR A 297 3.88 -19.28 -1.11
CA TYR A 297 5.14 -18.88 -1.78
C TYR A 297 4.91 -17.93 -2.97
N GLN A 298 3.93 -18.23 -3.84
CA GLN A 298 3.62 -17.38 -4.99
C GLN A 298 3.12 -15.98 -4.59
N SER A 299 2.32 -15.89 -3.53
CA SER A 299 1.85 -14.60 -3.00
C SER A 299 3.01 -13.79 -2.45
N VAL A 300 3.89 -14.42 -1.66
CA VAL A 300 5.07 -13.77 -1.06
C VAL A 300 6.00 -13.26 -2.15
N LYS A 301 6.44 -14.11 -3.09
CA LYS A 301 7.34 -13.72 -4.19
C LYS A 301 6.77 -12.66 -5.11
N GLY A 302 5.50 -12.75 -5.44
CA GLY A 302 4.85 -11.69 -6.22
C GLY A 302 4.74 -10.36 -5.46
N THR A 303 4.53 -10.43 -4.14
CA THR A 303 4.50 -9.24 -3.28
C THR A 303 5.88 -8.60 -3.17
N GLU A 304 6.96 -9.38 -3.07
CA GLU A 304 8.33 -8.85 -3.13
C GLU A 304 8.58 -8.05 -4.40
N ILE A 305 8.22 -8.61 -5.56
CA ILE A 305 8.38 -7.93 -6.86
C ILE A 305 7.62 -6.61 -6.88
N LEU A 306 6.38 -6.61 -6.37
CA LEU A 306 5.56 -5.41 -6.27
C LEU A 306 6.19 -4.37 -5.34
N LEU A 307 6.58 -4.76 -4.12
CA LEU A 307 7.19 -3.87 -3.14
C LEU A 307 8.52 -3.30 -3.65
N GLN A 308 9.32 -4.09 -4.38
CA GLN A 308 10.53 -3.59 -5.04
C GLN A 308 10.21 -2.44 -5.99
N GLN A 309 9.11 -2.52 -6.76
CA GLN A 309 8.71 -1.41 -7.64
C GLN A 309 8.17 -0.23 -6.84
N LEU A 310 7.31 -0.46 -5.84
CA LEU A 310 6.71 0.60 -5.02
C LEU A 310 7.75 1.34 -4.17
N ASN A 311 8.86 0.70 -3.83
CA ASN A 311 9.88 1.32 -2.99
C ASN A 311 10.96 2.07 -3.80
N LYS A 312 10.98 1.95 -5.14
CA LYS A 312 11.97 2.67 -5.98
C LYS A 312 11.88 4.17 -5.77
N GLY A 313 12.92 4.77 -5.19
CA GLY A 313 13.00 6.21 -4.96
C GLY A 313 12.01 6.76 -3.92
N LEU A 314 11.35 5.90 -3.14
CA LEU A 314 10.51 6.33 -2.02
C LEU A 314 11.39 6.59 -0.79
N PRO A 315 11.44 7.82 -0.25
CA PRO A 315 12.14 8.05 1.00
C PRO A 315 11.39 7.39 2.15
N LEU A 316 12.08 6.61 2.98
CA LEU A 316 11.49 5.99 4.17
C LEU A 316 11.60 6.96 5.35
N ASN A 317 10.60 7.82 5.51
CA ASN A 317 10.48 8.78 6.61
C ASN A 317 9.02 8.91 7.06
N GLU A 318 8.78 9.61 8.17
CA GLU A 318 7.44 9.77 8.77
C GLU A 318 6.39 10.42 7.84
N ASN A 319 6.83 11.19 6.83
CA ASN A 319 5.93 11.91 5.92
C ASN A 319 5.52 11.05 4.71
N SER A 320 6.30 10.03 4.37
CA SER A 320 6.04 9.16 3.23
C SER A 320 4.91 8.18 3.50
N LYS A 321 4.07 7.92 2.48
CA LYS A 321 3.06 6.88 2.53
C LYS A 321 3.66 5.51 2.22
N ILE A 322 4.50 5.01 3.13
CA ILE A 322 5.16 3.70 3.02
C ILE A 322 4.09 2.61 2.85
N PRO A 323 4.21 1.70 1.85
CA PRO A 323 3.30 0.56 1.72
C PRO A 323 3.34 -0.31 2.99
N GLU A 324 2.17 -0.63 3.54
CA GLU A 324 2.04 -1.57 4.66
C GLU A 324 1.54 -2.91 4.13
N VAL A 325 2.03 -4.00 4.70
CA VAL A 325 1.69 -5.35 4.27
C VAL A 325 0.71 -5.98 5.26
N LEU A 326 -0.37 -6.56 4.73
CA LEU A 326 -1.32 -7.36 5.50
C LEU A 326 -1.12 -8.84 5.15
N LEU A 327 -0.45 -9.59 6.02
CA LEU A 327 -0.17 -11.02 5.84
C LEU A 327 -1.36 -11.86 6.33
N THR A 328 -2.16 -12.33 5.39
CA THR A 328 -3.37 -13.13 5.65
C THR A 328 -3.10 -14.64 5.62
N MET A 329 -4.13 -15.42 5.95
CA MET A 329 -4.09 -16.89 5.90
C MET A 329 -3.03 -17.50 6.83
N VAL A 330 -2.67 -16.79 7.91
CA VAL A 330 -1.76 -17.28 8.93
C VAL A 330 -2.49 -18.33 9.77
N GLN A 331 -2.05 -19.59 9.67
CA GLN A 331 -2.64 -20.70 10.41
C GLN A 331 -2.14 -20.71 11.85
N ASN A 332 -2.95 -21.20 12.78
CA ASN A 332 -2.56 -21.33 14.18
C ASN A 332 -1.29 -22.19 14.33
N GLY A 333 -0.25 -21.62 14.97
CA GLY A 333 1.02 -22.30 15.20
C GLY A 333 1.98 -22.30 14.00
N MET A 334 1.63 -21.62 12.90
CA MET A 334 2.56 -21.37 11.80
C MET A 334 3.61 -20.35 12.23
N ASN A 335 4.90 -20.63 11.98
CA ASN A 335 5.94 -19.62 12.09
C ASN A 335 5.96 -18.81 10.79
N THR A 336 5.84 -17.48 10.91
CA THR A 336 5.82 -16.50 9.82
C THR A 336 7.05 -15.59 9.82
N ASP A 337 7.99 -15.79 10.75
CA ASP A 337 9.17 -14.93 10.95
C ASP A 337 10.01 -14.84 9.67
N GLU A 338 10.19 -15.96 8.96
CA GLU A 338 10.91 -15.99 7.69
C GLU A 338 10.21 -15.16 6.61
N ILE A 339 8.88 -15.30 6.48
CA ILE A 339 8.08 -14.56 5.50
C ILE A 339 8.10 -13.06 5.79
N ILE A 340 7.93 -12.69 7.06
CA ILE A 340 7.96 -11.30 7.52
C ILE A 340 9.34 -10.70 7.25
N SER A 341 10.41 -11.42 7.58
CA SER A 341 11.79 -11.00 7.33
C SER A 341 12.06 -10.80 5.83
N GLU A 342 11.55 -11.70 4.99
CA GLU A 342 11.68 -11.61 3.53
C GLU A 342 11.03 -10.34 2.98
N LEU A 343 9.81 -10.04 3.42
CA LEU A 343 9.04 -8.88 2.99
C LEU A 343 9.62 -7.58 3.54
N ALA A 344 10.08 -7.57 4.79
CA ALA A 344 10.74 -6.42 5.42
C ALA A 344 12.09 -6.09 4.74
N ALA A 345 12.85 -7.10 4.33
CA ALA A 345 14.14 -6.89 3.67
C ALA A 345 14.04 -6.09 2.35
N VAL A 346 12.87 -6.07 1.71
CA VAL A 346 12.63 -5.28 0.48
C VAL A 346 12.75 -3.76 0.73
N TYR A 347 12.60 -3.31 1.97
CA TYR A 347 12.68 -1.89 2.32
C TYR A 347 14.10 -1.44 2.63
N HIS A 348 15.01 -2.35 3.02
CA HIS A 348 16.38 -2.03 3.44
C HIS A 348 17.18 -1.16 2.47
N PRO A 349 17.11 -1.34 1.14
CA PRO A 349 17.88 -0.51 0.20
C PRO A 349 17.54 0.99 0.25
N ASN A 350 16.42 1.38 0.85
CA ASN A 350 15.94 2.76 0.94
C ASN A 350 15.98 3.34 2.38
N ILE A 351 16.51 2.57 3.35
CA ILE A 351 16.68 3.04 4.72
C ILE A 351 17.94 3.92 4.78
N ALA A 352 17.79 5.17 5.24
CA ALA A 352 18.95 5.97 5.61
C ALA A 352 19.59 5.37 6.87
N GLU A 353 20.92 5.30 6.96
CA GLU A 353 21.74 4.55 7.94
C GLU A 353 21.45 4.78 9.46
N SER A 354 20.43 5.55 9.83
CA SER A 354 20.15 5.96 11.22
C SER A 354 18.77 5.60 11.78
N ASP A 355 17.88 4.89 11.07
CA ASP A 355 16.49 4.75 11.55
C ASP A 355 15.78 3.40 11.21
N ASP A 356 16.32 2.29 11.73
CA ASP A 356 15.70 0.95 11.61
C ASP A 356 14.26 0.88 12.18
N SER A 357 13.87 1.85 13.01
CA SER A 357 12.56 1.89 13.68
C SER A 357 11.37 2.13 12.73
N ILE A 358 11.61 2.70 11.55
CA ILE A 358 10.55 3.07 10.59
C ILE A 358 9.94 1.83 9.93
N THR A 359 10.69 0.73 9.86
CA THR A 359 10.21 -0.54 9.29
C THR A 359 9.55 -1.46 10.32
N ASP A 360 9.62 -1.12 11.60
CA ASP A 360 8.99 -1.90 12.66
C ASP A 360 7.46 -1.88 12.48
N ASN A 361 6.87 -3.07 12.35
CA ASN A 361 5.44 -3.30 12.13
C ASN A 361 4.91 -2.94 10.72
N ILE A 362 5.75 -2.85 9.69
CA ILE A 362 5.27 -2.75 8.29
C ILE A 362 4.39 -3.94 7.90
N VAL A 363 4.67 -5.12 8.44
CA VAL A 363 3.88 -6.33 8.21
C VAL A 363 2.97 -6.57 9.40
N THR A 364 1.66 -6.54 9.16
CA THR A 364 0.64 -6.95 10.15
C THR A 364 0.08 -8.32 9.77
N GLU A 365 0.18 -9.27 10.69
CA GLU A 365 -0.43 -10.58 10.51
C GLU A 365 -1.93 -10.51 10.71
N LEU A 366 -2.68 -11.22 9.86
CA LEU A 366 -4.12 -11.37 9.91
C LEU A 366 -4.44 -12.88 9.98
N PRO A 367 -4.68 -13.42 11.19
CA PRO A 367 -4.92 -14.84 11.40
C PRO A 367 -6.06 -15.41 10.55
N PHE A 368 -5.88 -16.63 10.07
CA PHE A 368 -6.86 -17.33 9.25
C PHE A 368 -8.10 -17.70 10.07
N ALA A 369 -9.28 -17.50 9.46
CA ALA A 369 -10.53 -18.05 9.95
C ALA A 369 -11.28 -18.71 8.78
N SER A 370 -11.60 -20.00 8.91
CA SER A 370 -12.24 -20.78 7.84
C SER A 370 -13.64 -20.27 7.49
N GLU A 371 -14.31 -19.63 8.44
CA GLU A 371 -15.64 -19.03 8.28
C GLU A 371 -15.62 -17.75 7.43
N LEU A 372 -14.43 -17.23 7.10
CA LEU A 372 -14.23 -16.08 6.23
C LEU A 372 -13.92 -16.48 4.78
N VAL A 373 -13.93 -17.78 4.46
CA VAL A 373 -13.67 -18.29 3.10
C VAL A 373 -14.94 -18.27 2.23
N HIS A 374 -16.09 -18.60 2.82
CA HIS A 374 -17.37 -18.71 2.11
C HIS A 374 -18.29 -17.55 2.47
N LEU A 375 -18.04 -16.41 1.83
CA LEU A 375 -18.74 -15.16 2.10
C LEU A 375 -19.73 -14.86 0.97
N GLU A 376 -21.03 -14.92 1.29
CA GLU A 376 -22.11 -14.78 0.30
C GLU A 376 -22.73 -13.38 0.28
N THR A 377 -22.86 -12.74 1.44
CA THR A 377 -23.58 -11.45 1.57
C THR A 377 -22.89 -10.55 2.58
N LEU A 378 -22.98 -9.24 2.36
CA LEU A 378 -22.36 -8.25 3.23
C LEU A 378 -22.74 -8.39 4.72
N PRO A 379 -24.01 -8.63 5.12
CA PRO A 379 -24.35 -8.81 6.53
C PRO A 379 -23.69 -10.05 7.16
N LYS A 380 -23.62 -11.18 6.42
CA LYS A 380 -22.94 -12.40 6.89
C LYS A 380 -21.43 -12.15 7.07
N ILE A 381 -20.80 -11.41 6.17
CA ILE A 381 -19.37 -11.03 6.28
C ILE A 381 -19.15 -10.25 7.57
N MET A 382 -19.97 -9.21 7.80
CA MET A 382 -19.84 -8.35 8.97
C MET A 382 -20.05 -9.13 10.27
N ALA A 383 -21.04 -10.03 10.32
CA ALA A 383 -21.27 -10.91 11.46
C ALA A 383 -20.08 -11.85 11.73
N ASN A 384 -19.54 -12.50 10.68
CA ASN A 384 -18.45 -13.48 10.83
C ASN A 384 -17.12 -12.84 11.25
N LEU A 385 -16.91 -11.56 10.94
CA LEU A 385 -15.74 -10.79 11.39
C LEU A 385 -15.75 -10.50 12.90
N SER A 386 -16.91 -10.50 13.57
CA SER A 386 -16.99 -10.14 15.00
C SER A 386 -16.18 -11.09 15.87
N GLY A 387 -15.43 -10.53 16.82
CA GLY A 387 -14.64 -11.28 17.80
C GLY A 387 -13.40 -12.02 17.26
N ARG A 388 -13.12 -11.97 15.95
CA ARG A 388 -11.97 -12.67 15.33
C ARG A 388 -10.69 -11.85 15.44
N ASP A 389 -9.55 -12.53 15.59
CA ASP A 389 -8.24 -11.86 15.68
C ASP A 389 -7.87 -11.13 14.39
N PHE A 390 -8.29 -11.66 13.22
CA PHE A 390 -8.25 -10.95 11.94
C PHE A 390 -8.83 -9.52 12.07
N TYR A 391 -10.04 -9.41 12.64
CA TYR A 391 -10.73 -8.14 12.79
C TYR A 391 -10.10 -7.26 13.89
N LYS A 392 -9.64 -7.85 15.00
CA LYS A 392 -8.96 -7.11 16.07
C LYS A 392 -7.69 -6.42 15.58
N ASN A 393 -6.87 -7.11 14.77
CA ASN A 393 -5.64 -6.54 14.24
C ASN A 393 -5.94 -5.37 13.29
N ILE A 394 -6.98 -5.50 12.44
CA ILE A 394 -7.46 -4.36 11.63
C ILE A 394 -8.01 -3.21 12.50
N CYS A 395 -8.73 -3.51 13.58
CA CYS A 395 -9.19 -2.49 14.54
C CYS A 395 -8.03 -1.72 15.16
N GLU A 396 -6.91 -2.36 15.48
CA GLU A 396 -5.72 -1.70 15.99
C GLU A 396 -5.11 -0.76 14.96
N ILE A 397 -5.01 -1.18 13.69
CA ILE A 397 -4.59 -0.30 12.58
C ILE A 397 -5.50 0.93 12.50
N VAL A 398 -6.82 0.73 12.45
CA VAL A 398 -7.78 1.83 12.34
C VAL A 398 -7.68 2.79 13.51
N LYS A 399 -7.62 2.24 14.74
CA LYS A 399 -7.51 3.00 15.97
C LYS A 399 -6.24 3.85 15.97
N ASN A 400 -5.08 3.23 15.78
CA ASN A 400 -3.77 3.85 15.94
C ASN A 400 -3.45 4.86 14.83
N SER A 401 -3.83 4.55 13.59
CA SER A 401 -3.43 5.35 12.44
C SER A 401 -4.43 6.45 12.07
N TYR A 402 -5.72 6.29 12.38
CA TYR A 402 -6.77 7.18 11.87
C TYR A 402 -7.70 7.78 12.92
N LEU A 403 -7.78 7.21 14.13
CA LEU A 403 -8.71 7.64 15.17
C LEU A 403 -8.05 8.15 16.46
N VAL A 404 -6.74 7.98 16.64
CA VAL A 404 -6.02 8.68 17.72
C VAL A 404 -6.20 10.18 17.52
N SER A 405 -6.90 10.79 18.48
CA SER A 405 -7.20 12.21 18.52
C SER A 405 -5.96 13.05 18.25
N LYS A 406 -6.01 13.93 17.25
CA LYS A 406 -5.05 15.02 17.03
C LYS A 406 -4.89 15.93 18.25
N GLU A 407 -5.77 15.84 19.25
CA GLU A 407 -5.65 16.57 20.53
C GLU A 407 -4.37 16.24 21.31
N THR A 408 -3.68 15.13 21.04
CA THR A 408 -2.38 14.80 21.66
C THR A 408 -1.17 15.04 20.74
N LYS A 409 -1.37 15.35 19.45
CA LYS A 409 -0.26 15.66 18.52
C LYS A 409 0.08 17.14 18.43
N SER A 410 -0.73 18.05 18.98
CA SER A 410 -0.43 19.49 18.98
C SER A 410 0.60 19.93 20.02
N ASP A 411 0.95 19.08 21.00
CA ASP A 411 1.96 19.42 22.03
C ASP A 411 3.26 18.57 21.96
N SER A 412 3.33 17.54 21.10
CA SER A 412 4.51 16.66 21.03
C SER A 412 5.60 17.10 20.03
N LEU A 413 5.34 18.08 19.16
CA LEU A 413 6.30 18.51 18.13
C LEU A 413 7.25 19.66 18.54
N LYS A 414 7.40 19.97 19.83
CA LYS A 414 8.49 20.85 20.34
C LYS A 414 8.99 20.47 21.74
N ILE A 415 9.09 19.18 22.08
CA ILE A 415 9.85 18.81 23.30
C ILE A 415 11.32 18.83 22.92
N SER A 416 12.06 19.86 23.38
CA SER A 416 13.50 19.94 23.13
C SER A 416 14.20 18.67 23.65
N ARG A 417 15.24 18.22 22.95
CA ARG A 417 16.02 17.02 23.33
C ARG A 417 16.39 17.00 24.82
N ASN A 418 16.74 18.16 25.38
CA ASN A 418 17.06 18.30 26.80
C ASN A 418 15.87 18.01 27.73
N LYS A 419 14.66 18.37 27.31
CA LYS A 419 13.44 18.10 28.08
C LYS A 419 13.07 16.62 28.01
N VAL A 420 13.28 15.95 26.87
CA VAL A 420 13.16 14.48 26.77
C VAL A 420 14.17 13.79 27.69
N ILE A 421 15.44 14.19 27.62
CA ILE A 421 16.51 13.62 28.46
C ILE A 421 16.21 13.83 29.95
N ASN A 422 15.74 15.02 30.34
CA ASN A 422 15.38 15.31 31.73
C ASN A 422 14.17 14.48 32.19
N ASN A 423 13.16 14.30 31.33
CA ASN A 423 12.01 13.46 31.66
C ASN A 423 12.43 11.99 31.82
N ILE A 424 13.31 11.47 30.95
CA ILE A 424 13.87 10.12 31.07
C ILE A 424 14.70 10.00 32.36
N HIS A 425 15.49 11.02 32.69
CA HIS A 425 16.29 11.05 33.90
C HIS A 425 15.43 11.10 35.17
N GLU A 426 14.44 11.98 35.25
CA GLU A 426 13.48 12.03 36.37
C GLU A 426 12.72 10.72 36.50
N PHE A 427 12.25 10.18 35.38
CA PHE A 427 11.58 8.88 35.35
C PHE A 427 12.52 7.81 35.92
N ALA A 428 13.73 7.65 35.40
CA ALA A 428 14.68 6.64 35.85
C ALA A 428 15.15 6.84 37.30
N ALA A 429 15.35 8.09 37.74
CA ALA A 429 15.75 8.43 39.11
C ALA A 429 14.68 8.02 40.13
N ASN A 430 13.41 8.18 39.78
CA ASN A 430 12.28 7.72 40.58
C ASN A 430 12.17 6.17 40.64
N GLN A 431 12.88 5.43 39.76
CA GLN A 431 12.88 3.96 39.72
C GLN A 431 14.06 3.30 40.44
N ILE A 432 14.98 4.05 41.04
CA ILE A 432 16.14 3.48 41.76
C ILE A 432 15.70 2.81 43.08
N ALA A 433 14.54 3.20 43.63
CA ALA A 433 13.95 2.60 44.82
C ALA A 433 12.80 1.63 44.45
N ALA A 434 13.03 0.32 44.58
CA ALA A 434 12.02 -0.73 44.35
C ALA A 434 10.81 -0.70 45.33
N GLU A 435 10.75 0.30 46.20
CA GLU A 435 9.74 0.49 47.24
C GLU A 435 8.86 1.73 47.00
N GLY A 436 9.15 2.56 45.99
CA GLY A 436 8.37 3.75 45.64
C GLY A 436 7.08 3.45 44.88
N ASP A 437 6.04 4.21 45.20
CA ASP A 437 4.64 3.99 44.83
C ASP A 437 4.34 4.04 43.32
N GLY A 438 3.62 3.01 42.85
CA GLY A 438 3.00 2.95 41.53
C GLY A 438 2.62 1.53 41.12
N THR A 439 1.40 1.33 40.63
CA THR A 439 1.02 0.13 39.85
C THR A 439 1.68 0.23 38.48
N PHE A 440 2.53 -0.74 38.14
CA PHE A 440 3.24 -0.81 36.86
C PHE A 440 2.56 -1.79 35.91
N GLU A 441 2.56 -1.50 34.61
CA GLU A 441 2.42 -2.54 33.59
C GLU A 441 3.81 -3.18 33.38
N VAL A 442 4.02 -4.34 34.00
CA VAL A 442 5.23 -5.13 33.79
C VAL A 442 5.28 -5.59 32.34
N LEU A 443 6.45 -5.47 31.68
CA LEU A 443 6.67 -6.13 30.40
C LEU A 443 6.61 -7.64 30.60
N MET A 444 5.46 -8.23 30.26
CA MET A 444 5.18 -9.65 30.48
C MET A 444 5.91 -10.49 29.44
N THR A 445 7.16 -10.86 29.72
CA THR A 445 7.90 -11.79 28.86
C THR A 445 7.22 -13.17 28.85
N GLU A 446 7.39 -13.91 27.76
CA GLU A 446 6.79 -15.23 27.57
C GLU A 446 7.12 -16.19 28.73
N SER A 447 8.35 -16.11 29.27
CA SER A 447 8.78 -16.91 30.43
C SER A 447 7.98 -16.59 31.70
N ILE A 448 7.68 -15.32 31.96
CA ILE A 448 6.89 -14.88 33.12
C ILE A 448 5.42 -15.29 32.93
N GLN A 449 4.88 -15.11 31.72
CA GLN A 449 3.51 -15.53 31.38
C GLN A 449 3.33 -17.06 31.54
N ASN A 450 4.31 -17.84 31.09
CA ASN A 450 4.30 -19.30 31.23
C ASN A 450 4.39 -19.74 32.70
N LEU A 451 5.16 -19.03 33.54
CA LEU A 451 5.22 -19.29 34.98
C LEU A 451 3.85 -19.06 35.65
N ILE A 452 3.19 -17.95 35.36
CA ILE A 452 1.87 -17.62 35.92
C ILE A 452 0.81 -18.62 35.43
N ARG A 453 0.82 -18.98 34.15
CA ARG A 453 -0.11 -19.98 33.58
C ARG A 453 0.06 -21.35 34.24
N LYS A 454 1.30 -21.79 34.45
CA LYS A 454 1.61 -23.12 35.02
C LYS A 454 1.23 -23.25 36.49
N TYR A 455 1.37 -22.17 37.27
CA TYR A 455 1.13 -22.16 38.72
C TYR A 455 -0.16 -21.42 39.10
N LYS A 456 -1.16 -21.44 38.21
CA LYS A 456 -2.44 -20.75 38.42
C LYS A 456 -3.20 -21.22 39.66
N ASN A 457 -3.04 -22.48 40.08
CA ASN A 457 -3.80 -23.07 41.19
C ASN A 457 -2.91 -23.62 42.33
N SER A 458 -1.60 -23.30 42.33
CA SER A 458 -0.65 -23.82 43.32
C SER A 458 0.49 -22.84 43.54
N ILE A 459 1.10 -22.86 44.74
CA ILE A 459 2.23 -21.99 45.04
C ILE A 459 3.46 -22.48 44.25
N PRO A 460 4.07 -21.65 43.41
CA PRO A 460 5.27 -22.03 42.67
C PRO A 460 6.46 -22.20 43.63
N ASN A 461 7.06 -23.39 43.66
CA ASN A 461 8.41 -23.57 44.18
C ASN A 461 9.41 -23.13 43.10
N THR A 462 9.63 -21.82 42.97
CA THR A 462 10.48 -21.23 41.93
C THR A 462 11.52 -20.29 42.55
N VAL A 463 12.75 -20.36 42.05
CA VAL A 463 13.85 -19.48 42.46
C VAL A 463 14.11 -18.47 41.35
N ILE A 464 14.00 -17.17 41.69
CA ILE A 464 14.34 -16.08 40.77
C ILE A 464 15.81 -15.74 40.96
N MET A 465 16.65 -16.11 39.98
CA MET A 465 18.08 -15.81 39.98
C MET A 465 18.41 -14.62 39.07
N GLY A 466 19.45 -13.86 39.42
CA GLY A 466 19.89 -12.70 38.65
C GLY A 466 20.90 -11.85 39.43
N ALA A 467 21.67 -11.03 38.72
CA ALA A 467 22.68 -10.15 39.31
C ALA A 467 22.07 -9.15 40.31
N LYS A 468 22.89 -8.57 41.20
CA LYS A 468 22.43 -7.52 42.13
C LYS A 468 21.89 -6.34 41.31
N GLY A 469 20.68 -5.88 41.62
CA GLY A 469 19.99 -4.82 40.86
C GLY A 469 19.14 -5.28 39.68
N ALA A 470 19.12 -6.57 39.31
CA ALA A 470 18.36 -7.09 38.17
C ALA A 470 16.82 -7.17 38.38
N GLY A 471 16.25 -6.40 39.32
CA GLY A 471 14.80 -6.34 39.51
C GLY A 471 14.14 -7.58 40.14
N LYS A 472 14.90 -8.51 40.74
CA LYS A 472 14.35 -9.76 41.33
C LYS A 472 13.22 -9.52 42.34
N THR A 473 13.41 -8.57 43.26
CA THR A 473 12.42 -8.23 44.29
C THR A 473 11.17 -7.59 43.70
N PHE A 474 11.34 -6.77 42.65
CA PHE A 474 10.24 -6.17 41.91
C PHE A 474 9.40 -7.24 41.20
N LEU A 475 10.05 -8.14 40.46
CA LEU A 475 9.38 -9.25 39.77
C LEU A 475 8.62 -10.15 40.75
N TYR A 476 9.19 -10.44 41.93
CA TYR A 476 8.51 -11.18 42.98
C TYR A 476 7.23 -10.47 43.48
N ARG A 477 7.30 -9.15 43.75
CA ARG A 477 6.12 -8.36 44.17
C ARG A 477 5.02 -8.34 43.12
N GLU A 478 5.39 -8.24 41.85
CA GLU A 478 4.43 -8.20 40.74
C GLU A 478 3.76 -9.56 40.51
N ILE A 479 4.50 -10.68 40.64
CA ILE A 479 3.91 -12.02 40.64
C ILE A 479 2.89 -12.18 41.80
N LEU A 480 3.13 -11.58 42.97
CA LEU A 480 2.17 -11.57 44.06
C LEU A 480 0.92 -10.71 43.78
N ARG A 481 1.08 -9.59 43.08
CA ARG A 481 -0.02 -8.67 42.70
C ARG A 481 -0.89 -9.23 41.58
N GLY A 482 -0.31 -9.96 40.63
CA GLY A 482 -1.00 -10.66 39.53
C GLY A 482 -1.81 -11.87 39.99
N SER A 483 -2.84 -11.65 40.81
CA SER A 483 -3.97 -12.54 41.10
C SER A 483 -3.69 -14.05 41.11
N ILE A 484 -3.33 -14.59 42.29
CA ILE A 484 -3.93 -15.76 42.99
C ILE A 484 -3.22 -16.04 44.33
N LEU A 485 -1.98 -15.57 44.56
CA LEU A 485 -1.26 -15.82 45.82
C LEU A 485 -1.80 -15.06 47.06
N GLY A 486 -2.58 -13.99 46.86
CA GLY A 486 -3.19 -13.21 47.96
C GLY A 486 -4.35 -13.90 48.71
N LYS A 487 -4.69 -15.16 48.40
CA LYS A 487 -5.75 -15.92 49.11
C LYS A 487 -5.23 -17.04 50.03
N VAL A 488 -3.91 -17.25 50.10
CA VAL A 488 -3.30 -18.35 50.90
C VAL A 488 -2.22 -17.82 51.86
N CYS A 489 -2.18 -16.52 52.15
CA CYS A 489 -1.47 -15.98 53.31
C CYS A 489 -2.46 -15.39 54.30
#